data_AF-A0A430UGG5-F1
#
_entry.id   AF-A0A430UGG5-F1
#
_cell.length_a   1.000
_cell.length_b   1.000
_cell.length_c   1.000
_cell.angle_alpha   90.00
_cell.angle_beta   90.00
_cell.angle_gamma   90.00
#
_symmetry.space_group_name_H-M   'P 1'
#
loop_
_entity.id
_entity.type
_entity.pdbx_description
1 polymer ?
#
loop_
_entity_poly.entity_id
_entity_poly.type
_entity_poly.pdbx_seq_one_letter_code
_entity_poly.pdbx_strand_id
1 'polypeptide(L)'
;MWDTTRVRDLFDSMYRGYPIGTLLFWENGFSGEHRAIGTGDKQKTPRLLIVDGQQRLTALYAVMKGKPIVDKNFAPQRLRIAFHPLEERFEVTNTAIERDVFWISDISMLWQPDTDLFAFIAEFLEQIKQRHKLDPNNERRIPQAIQKGRVKIYV
;
A
#
# COMPACT_ATOMS: atom_id res chain seq x y z
N MET A 1 10.04 -12.88 9.13
CA MET A 1 9.14 -11.71 9.03
C MET A 1 9.77 -10.72 8.07
N TRP A 2 9.02 -10.16 7.13
CA TRP A 2 9.61 -9.34 6.07
C TRP A 2 9.98 -7.96 6.59
N ASP A 3 11.19 -7.51 6.28
CA ASP A 3 11.71 -6.22 6.73
C ASP A 3 10.87 -5.08 6.15
N THR A 4 10.52 -4.11 6.99
CA THR A 4 9.74 -2.92 6.63
C THR A 4 10.40 -2.12 5.49
N THR A 5 11.73 -2.09 5.44
CA THR A 5 12.49 -1.48 4.33
C THR A 5 12.29 -2.21 3.00
N ARG A 6 12.20 -3.55 3.02
CA ARG A 6 11.90 -4.34 1.81
C ARG A 6 10.47 -4.14 1.34
N VAL A 7 9.53 -3.86 2.24
CA VAL A 7 8.17 -3.49 1.87
C VAL A 7 8.17 -2.15 1.15
N ARG A 8 8.87 -1.13 1.68
CA ARG A 8 9.09 0.15 0.98
C ARG A 8 9.69 -0.07 -0.41
N ASP A 9 10.73 -0.90 -0.54
CA ASP A 9 11.37 -1.18 -1.83
C ASP A 9 10.44 -1.81 -2.86
N LEU A 10 9.50 -2.65 -2.40
CA LEU A 10 8.47 -3.20 -3.26
C LEU A 10 7.56 -2.09 -3.81
N PHE A 11 7.12 -1.16 -2.95
CA PHE A 11 6.30 -0.03 -3.40
C PHE A 11 7.04 0.88 -4.37
N ASP A 12 8.31 1.19 -4.11
CA ASP A 12 9.15 1.98 -5.02
C ASP A 12 9.31 1.27 -6.39
N SER A 13 9.57 -0.04 -6.37
CA SER A 13 9.69 -0.86 -7.59
C SER A 13 8.39 -0.89 -8.40
N MET A 14 7.25 -1.13 -7.76
CA MET A 14 5.92 -1.12 -8.41
C MET A 14 5.62 0.24 -9.04
N TYR A 15 5.88 1.33 -8.31
CA TYR A 15 5.65 2.68 -8.77
C TYR A 15 6.50 3.03 -10.01
N ARG A 16 7.78 2.61 -10.00
CA ARG A 16 8.70 2.77 -11.14
C ARG A 16 8.38 1.84 -12.30
N GLY A 17 7.61 0.78 -12.08
CA GLY A 17 7.31 -0.25 -13.07
C GLY A 17 8.47 -1.23 -13.27
N TYR A 18 9.31 -1.39 -12.25
CA TYR A 18 10.36 -2.40 -12.24
C TYR A 18 9.80 -3.78 -11.91
N PRO A 19 10.41 -4.86 -12.42
CA PRO A 19 9.97 -6.22 -12.12
C PRO A 19 10.12 -6.52 -10.62
N ILE A 20 9.02 -6.89 -9.97
CA ILE A 20 8.97 -7.24 -8.53
C ILE A 20 9.05 -8.75 -8.28
N GLY A 21 9.40 -9.53 -9.31
CA GLY A 21 9.40 -10.99 -9.30
C GLY A 21 8.01 -11.60 -9.51
N THR A 22 7.95 -12.93 -9.60
CA THR A 22 6.70 -13.68 -9.83
C THR A 22 5.98 -13.94 -8.51
N LEU A 23 4.65 -13.79 -8.49
CA LEU A 23 3.77 -14.35 -7.46
C LEU A 23 3.10 -15.57 -8.07
N LEU A 24 3.37 -16.75 -7.49
CA LEU A 24 2.75 -18.00 -7.92
C LEU A 24 1.43 -18.17 -7.18
N PHE A 25 0.34 -18.04 -7.91
CA PHE A 25 -0.99 -18.38 -7.44
C PHE A 25 -1.38 -19.74 -8.03
N TRP A 26 -1.74 -20.70 -7.17
CA TRP A 26 -2.37 -21.92 -7.60
C TRP A 26 -3.89 -21.77 -7.45
N GLU A 27 -4.59 -21.78 -8.59
CA GLU A 27 -6.04 -21.78 -8.64
C GLU A 27 -6.53 -23.24 -8.64
N ASN A 28 -7.28 -23.62 -7.61
CA ASN A 28 -7.87 -24.95 -7.55
C ASN A 28 -9.04 -25.03 -8.54
N GLY A 29 -8.82 -25.68 -9.69
CA GLY A 29 -9.79 -25.79 -10.79
C GLY A 29 -11.02 -26.68 -10.53
N PHE A 30 -11.43 -26.92 -9.29
CA PHE A 30 -12.59 -27.77 -8.98
C PHE A 30 -13.72 -27.00 -8.31
N SER A 31 -14.82 -26.83 -9.05
CA SER A 31 -16.12 -26.34 -8.57
C SER A 31 -16.91 -27.46 -7.87
N GLY A 32 -16.33 -28.08 -6.84
CA GLY A 32 -16.98 -29.18 -6.12
C GLY A 32 -16.36 -29.42 -4.75
N GLU A 33 -17.15 -29.12 -3.71
CA GLU A 33 -17.03 -29.56 -2.31
C GLU A 33 -15.63 -29.96 -1.80
N HIS A 34 -14.89 -28.99 -1.26
CA HIS A 34 -13.78 -29.29 -0.38
C HIS A 34 -14.30 -29.44 1.07
N ARG A 35 -14.17 -30.65 1.63
CA ARG A 35 -14.33 -30.88 3.08
C ARG A 35 -13.37 -29.95 3.84
N ALA A 36 -13.94 -28.97 4.54
CA ALA A 36 -13.22 -28.21 5.54
C ALA A 36 -12.81 -29.16 6.68
N ILE A 37 -11.52 -29.48 6.81
CA ILE A 37 -11.01 -30.03 8.06
C ILE A 37 -10.84 -28.83 9.00
N GLY A 38 -11.92 -28.53 9.71
CA GLY A 38 -12.03 -27.43 10.66
C GLY A 38 -13.51 -27.18 10.96
N THR A 39 -13.95 -27.48 12.19
CA THR A 39 -15.33 -27.24 12.63
C THR A 39 -15.56 -25.72 12.79
N GLY A 40 -16.03 -25.08 11.72
CA GLY A 40 -16.41 -23.66 11.73
C GLY A 40 -17.02 -23.20 10.41
N ASP A 41 -18.31 -22.88 10.43
CA ASP A 41 -19.18 -22.62 9.27
C ASP A 41 -18.95 -21.28 8.53
N LYS A 42 -17.71 -20.80 8.41
CA LYS A 42 -17.39 -19.55 7.70
C LYS A 42 -16.04 -19.58 7.01
N GLN A 43 -15.91 -20.29 5.91
CA GLN A 43 -14.82 -20.03 4.96
C GLN A 43 -15.34 -20.12 3.52
N LYS A 44 -15.45 -18.96 2.85
CA LYS A 44 -15.40 -18.93 1.38
C LYS A 44 -14.09 -19.61 1.00
N THR A 45 -14.16 -20.73 0.29
CA THR A 45 -12.98 -21.47 -0.17
C THR A 45 -12.03 -20.50 -0.88
N PRO A 46 -10.79 -20.31 -0.39
CA PRO A 46 -9.85 -19.40 -1.03
C PRO A 46 -9.57 -19.92 -2.44
N ARG A 47 -9.93 -19.13 -3.45
CA ARG A 47 -9.77 -19.52 -4.87
C ARG A 47 -8.30 -19.60 -5.30
N LEU A 48 -7.40 -18.93 -4.56
CA LEU A 48 -5.98 -18.82 -4.88
C LEU A 48 -5.14 -19.19 -3.66
N LEU A 49 -4.28 -20.19 -3.81
CA LEU A 49 -3.25 -20.55 -2.83
C LEU A 49 -1.93 -19.90 -3.25
N ILE A 50 -1.28 -19.18 -2.34
CA ILE A 50 0.00 -18.51 -2.57
C ILE A 50 1.11 -19.54 -2.31
N VAL A 51 1.79 -19.98 -3.38
CA VAL A 51 2.82 -21.04 -3.33
C VAL A 51 4.19 -20.46 -2.94
N ASP A 52 4.48 -19.22 -3.33
CA ASP A 52 5.67 -18.46 -2.94
C ASP A 52 5.32 -16.97 -2.77
N GLY A 53 6.10 -16.22 -1.99
CA GLY A 53 5.89 -14.79 -1.78
C GLY A 53 4.82 -14.43 -0.75
N GLN A 54 4.39 -15.37 0.10
CA GLN A 54 3.38 -15.14 1.14
C GLN A 54 3.67 -13.91 2.02
N GLN A 55 4.93 -13.72 2.41
CA GLN A 55 5.32 -12.57 3.23
C GLN A 55 5.18 -11.24 2.46
N ARG A 56 5.44 -11.25 1.15
CA ARG A 56 5.31 -10.07 0.28
C ARG A 56 3.87 -9.66 0.10
N LEU A 57 3.01 -10.63 -0.22
CA LEU A 57 1.58 -10.36 -0.39
C LEU A 57 0.93 -9.94 0.92
N THR A 58 1.30 -10.57 2.04
CA THR A 58 0.78 -10.20 3.37
C THR A 58 1.14 -8.75 3.70
N ALA A 59 2.38 -8.33 3.48
CA ALA A 59 2.79 -6.95 3.73
C ALA A 59 2.11 -5.94 2.78
N LEU A 60 1.98 -6.29 1.50
CA LEU A 60 1.27 -5.47 0.52
C LEU A 60 -0.20 -5.27 0.95
N TYR A 61 -0.89 -6.37 1.28
CA TYR A 61 -2.26 -6.34 1.77
C TYR A 61 -2.39 -5.51 3.04
N ALA A 62 -1.47 -5.68 4.00
CA ALA A 62 -1.48 -4.95 5.25
C ALA A 62 -1.34 -3.44 5.04
N VAL A 63 -0.40 -3.00 4.19
CA VAL A 63 -0.23 -1.58 3.87
C VAL A 63 -1.44 -1.06 3.11
N MET A 64 -1.90 -1.72 2.06
CA MET A 64 -3.04 -1.24 1.26
C MET A 64 -4.34 -1.16 2.06
N LYS A 65 -4.56 -2.08 3.01
CA LYS A 65 -5.74 -2.07 3.89
C LYS A 65 -5.53 -1.33 5.20
N GLY A 66 -4.32 -0.81 5.46
CA GLY A 66 -3.97 -0.17 6.72
C GLY A 66 -4.11 -1.09 7.95
N LYS A 67 -4.03 -2.42 7.77
CA LYS A 67 -4.25 -3.42 8.81
C LYS A 67 -2.95 -3.77 9.55
N PRO A 68 -3.00 -4.03 10.87
CA PRO A 68 -1.84 -4.49 11.60
C PRO A 68 -1.44 -5.90 11.16
N ILE A 69 -0.14 -6.17 11.18
CA ILE A 69 0.44 -7.52 11.07
C ILE A 69 0.99 -7.94 12.43
N VAL A 70 1.11 -9.25 12.63
CA VAL A 70 1.71 -9.79 13.85
C VAL A 70 3.22 -9.82 13.68
N ASP A 71 3.94 -9.23 14.65
CA ASP A 71 5.38 -9.19 14.67
C ASP A 71 6.01 -10.51 15.20
N LYS A 72 7.35 -10.63 15.20
CA LYS A 72 8.03 -11.87 15.63
C LYS A 72 7.84 -12.19 17.11
N ASN A 73 7.42 -11.20 17.88
CA ASN A 73 7.10 -11.29 19.30
C ASN A 73 5.59 -11.48 19.53
N PHE A 74 4.84 -11.81 18.47
CA PHE A 74 3.38 -11.93 18.49
C PHE A 74 2.64 -10.62 18.82
N ALA A 75 3.31 -9.47 18.71
CA ALA A 75 2.70 -8.17 18.95
C ALA A 75 2.09 -7.59 17.67
N PRO A 76 0.90 -6.98 17.73
CA PRO A 76 0.32 -6.30 16.58
C PRO A 76 1.14 -5.04 16.25
N GLN A 77 1.61 -4.95 15.02
CA GLN A 77 2.35 -3.80 14.50
C GLN A 77 1.69 -3.30 13.21
N ARG A 78 1.42 -1.99 13.14
CA ARG A 78 0.91 -1.36 11.91
C ARG A 78 2.07 -0.90 11.05
N LEU A 79 2.15 -1.45 9.85
CA LEU A 79 3.13 -1.05 8.85
C LEU A 79 2.61 0.15 8.07
N ARG A 80 3.26 1.31 8.24
CA ARG A 80 2.92 2.53 7.51
C ARG A 80 4.06 2.87 6.56
N ILE A 81 3.69 3.05 5.30
CA ILE A 81 4.56 3.52 4.24
C ILE A 81 4.08 4.93 3.89
N ALA A 82 5.02 5.83 3.72
CA ALA A 82 4.77 7.19 3.30
C ALA A 82 5.18 7.38 1.83
N PHE A 83 4.59 8.37 1.19
CA PHE A 83 4.92 8.74 -0.19
C PHE A 83 5.14 10.24 -0.31
N HIS A 84 6.23 10.63 -0.97
CA HIS A 84 6.54 12.00 -1.33
C HIS A 84 6.21 12.24 -2.80
N PRO A 85 5.17 13.01 -3.15
CA PRO A 85 4.74 13.15 -4.55
C PRO A 85 5.71 13.93 -5.45
N LEU A 86 6.43 14.92 -4.91
CA LEU A 86 7.42 15.68 -5.69
C LEU A 86 8.71 14.90 -5.99
N GLU A 87 9.21 14.17 -4.99
CA GLU A 87 10.39 13.30 -5.12
C GLU A 87 10.05 11.94 -5.75
N GLU A 88 8.76 11.59 -5.83
CA GLU A 88 8.26 10.28 -6.26
C GLU A 88 8.93 9.13 -5.50
N ARG A 89 9.05 9.27 -4.18
CA ARG A 89 9.77 8.33 -3.29
C ARG A 89 8.88 7.80 -2.19
N PHE A 90 9.10 6.53 -1.83
CA PHE A 90 8.47 5.90 -0.66
C PHE A 90 9.45 5.81 0.50
N GLU A 91 8.94 5.95 1.72
CA GLU A 91 9.71 5.74 2.95
C GLU A 91 8.88 5.04 4.02
N VAL A 92 9.56 4.46 5.00
CA VAL A 92 8.90 3.97 6.21
C VAL A 92 8.50 5.17 7.06
N THR A 93 7.23 5.27 7.41
CA THR A 93 6.72 6.42 8.17
C THR A 93 7.39 6.52 9.54
N ASN A 94 7.87 7.73 9.85
CA ASN A 94 8.45 8.09 11.13
C ASN A 94 7.91 9.46 11.57
N THR A 95 8.27 9.90 12.79
CA THR A 95 7.78 11.16 13.37
C THR A 95 8.21 12.41 12.58
N ALA A 96 9.33 12.37 11.87
CA ALA A 96 9.74 13.49 11.03
C ALA A 96 8.84 13.60 9.78
N ILE A 97 8.57 12.47 9.13
CA ILE A 97 7.66 12.36 7.99
C ILE A 97 6.23 12.78 8.35
N GLU A 98 5.74 12.41 9.53
CA GLU A 98 4.39 12.81 10.00
C GLU A 98 4.21 14.32 10.14
N ARG A 99 5.31 15.06 10.34
CA ARG A 99 5.30 16.51 10.54
C ARG A 99 5.56 17.29 9.25
N ASP A 100 6.01 16.61 8.20
CA ASP A 100 6.34 17.19 6.92
C ASP A 100 5.13 17.14 5.98
N VAL A 101 4.65 18.33 5.58
CA VAL A 101 3.45 18.48 4.75
C VAL A 101 3.64 18.02 3.31
N PHE A 102 4.87 17.81 2.85
CA PHE A 102 5.13 17.26 1.52
C PHE A 102 4.98 15.74 1.46
N TRP A 103 4.78 15.08 2.61
CA TRP A 103 4.58 13.64 2.68
C TRP A 103 3.12 13.27 2.92
N ILE A 104 2.66 12.29 2.14
CA ILE A 104 1.51 11.48 2.51
C ILE A 104 2.04 10.43 3.48
N SER A 105 1.84 10.64 4.79
CA SER A 105 2.46 9.82 5.83
C SER A 105 1.93 8.39 5.92
N ASP A 106 0.79 8.09 5.30
CA ASP A 106 0.21 6.75 5.27
C ASP A 106 -0.53 6.50 3.96
N ILE A 107 0.13 5.85 3.01
CA ILE A 107 -0.44 5.59 1.68
C ILE A 107 -1.72 4.75 1.71
N SER A 108 -2.00 4.02 2.79
CA SER A 108 -3.23 3.21 2.93
C SER A 108 -4.51 4.03 2.72
N MET A 109 -4.48 5.33 3.03
CA MET A 109 -5.61 6.24 2.81
C MET A 109 -5.99 6.36 1.33
N LEU A 110 -5.06 6.16 0.40
CA LEU A 110 -5.34 6.25 -1.05
C LEU A 110 -6.15 5.07 -1.58
N TRP A 111 -6.22 3.96 -0.84
CA TRP A 111 -6.88 2.70 -1.24
C TRP A 111 -8.09 2.34 -0.38
N GLN A 112 -8.52 3.24 0.52
CA GLN A 112 -9.77 3.00 1.23
C GLN A 112 -10.96 3.10 0.27
N PRO A 113 -11.99 2.25 0.41
CA PRO A 113 -13.11 2.19 -0.52
C PRO A 113 -13.88 3.51 -0.67
N ASP A 114 -13.87 4.31 0.39
CA ASP A 114 -14.54 5.59 0.57
C ASP A 114 -13.66 6.80 0.22
N THR A 115 -12.40 6.60 -0.19
CA THR A 115 -11.51 7.70 -0.55
C THR A 115 -11.85 8.30 -1.91
N ASP A 116 -12.40 9.51 -1.89
CA ASP A 116 -12.42 10.43 -3.02
C ASP A 116 -11.00 10.96 -3.27
N LEU A 117 -10.39 10.51 -4.37
CA LEU A 117 -9.02 10.89 -4.74
C LEU A 117 -8.91 12.38 -5.05
N PHE A 118 -9.93 12.95 -5.71
CA PHE A 118 -9.89 14.33 -6.15
C PHE A 118 -9.96 15.26 -4.95
N ALA A 119 -10.90 15.00 -4.03
CA ALA A 119 -11.00 15.73 -2.78
C ALA A 119 -9.70 15.62 -1.96
N PHE A 120 -9.15 14.40 -1.84
CA PHE A 120 -7.89 14.17 -1.13
C PHE A 120 -6.74 15.00 -1.71
N ILE A 121 -6.56 15.00 -3.04
CA ILE A 121 -5.49 15.75 -3.71
C ILE A 121 -5.68 17.26 -3.50
N ALA A 122 -6.91 17.76 -3.59
CA ALA A 122 -7.21 19.16 -3.37
C ALA A 122 -6.85 19.59 -1.94
N GLU A 123 -7.28 18.83 -0.93
CA GLU A 123 -6.93 19.10 0.47
C GLU A 123 -5.41 19.05 0.72
N PHE A 124 -4.73 18.05 0.14
CA PHE A 124 -3.28 17.91 0.28
C PHE A 124 -2.53 19.11 -0.31
N LEU A 125 -2.93 19.58 -1.50
CA LEU A 125 -2.33 20.78 -2.11
C LEU A 125 -2.58 22.04 -1.27
N GLU A 126 -3.79 22.21 -0.74
CA GLU A 126 -4.13 23.35 0.11
C GLU A 126 -3.32 23.35 1.42
N GLN A 127 -3.10 22.18 2.05
CA GLN A 127 -2.25 22.06 3.23
C GLN A 127 -0.81 22.51 2.97
N ILE A 128 -0.24 22.15 1.81
CA ILE A 128 1.10 22.60 1.44
C ILE A 128 1.10 24.12 1.21
N LYS A 129 0.14 24.65 0.45
CA LYS A 129 0.05 26.08 0.13
C LYS A 129 -0.09 26.97 1.37
N GLN A 130 -0.71 26.48 2.43
CA GLN A 130 -0.83 27.21 3.70
C GLN A 130 0.52 27.44 4.40
N ARG A 131 1.51 26.56 4.17
CA ARG A 131 2.82 26.62 4.86
C ARG A 131 3.98 26.97 3.91
N HIS A 132 3.81 26.74 2.62
CA HIS A 132 4.85 26.87 1.62
C HIS A 132 4.31 27.45 0.31
N LYS A 133 5.15 28.23 -0.40
CA LYS A 133 4.85 28.65 -1.76
C LYS A 133 5.16 27.51 -2.73
N LEU A 134 4.14 26.97 -3.38
CA LEU A 134 4.27 26.02 -4.49
C LEU A 134 4.37 26.77 -5.82
N ASP A 135 5.33 26.40 -6.66
CA ASP A 135 5.36 26.87 -8.03
C ASP A 135 4.32 26.11 -8.90
N PRO A 136 3.87 26.72 -10.02
CA PRO A 136 2.83 26.12 -10.86
C PRO A 136 3.19 24.76 -11.47
N ASN A 137 4.48 24.46 -11.63
CA ASN A 137 4.91 23.17 -12.17
C ASN A 137 4.75 22.07 -11.12
N ASN A 138 5.17 22.32 -9.89
CA ASN A 138 5.00 21.38 -8.78
C ASN A 138 3.52 21.17 -8.41
N GLU A 139 2.68 22.21 -8.49
CA GLU A 139 1.23 22.08 -8.29
C GLU A 139 0.57 21.12 -9.29
N ARG A 140 1.09 21.04 -10.53
CA ARG A 140 0.61 20.09 -11.55
C ARG A 140 1.17 18.69 -11.38
N ARG A 141 2.42 18.56 -10.91
CA ARG A 141 3.12 17.27 -10.76
C ARG A 141 2.57 16.45 -9.60
N ILE A 142 2.22 17.08 -8.47
CA ILE A 142 1.74 16.38 -7.27
C ILE A 142 0.50 15.51 -7.56
N PRO A 143 -0.59 16.02 -8.16
CA PRO A 143 -1.75 15.21 -8.53
C PRO A 143 -1.40 14.03 -9.43
N GLN A 144 -0.53 14.24 -10.42
CA GLN A 144 -0.12 13.22 -11.38
C GLN A 144 0.65 12.08 -10.70
N ALA A 145 1.57 12.42 -9.79
CA ALA A 145 2.33 11.43 -9.02
C ALA A 145 1.42 10.61 -8.09
N ILE A 146 0.49 11.25 -7.39
CA ILE A 146 -0.48 10.56 -6.52
C ILE A 146 -1.38 9.62 -7.33
N GLN A 147 -1.91 10.10 -8.47
CA GLN A 147 -2.75 9.28 -9.36
C GLN A 147 -1.98 8.09 -9.94
N LYS A 148 -0.74 8.32 -10.42
CA LYS A 148 0.16 7.26 -10.90
C LYS A 148 0.40 6.20 -9.83
N GLY A 149 0.66 6.63 -8.60
CA GLY A 149 0.86 5.72 -7.46
C GLY A 149 -0.36 4.86 -7.18
N ARG A 150 -1.55 5.45 -7.14
CA ARG A 150 -2.79 4.68 -6.92
C ARG A 150 -3.02 3.65 -8.03
N VAL A 151 -2.91 4.04 -9.30
CA VAL A 151 -3.23 3.17 -10.46
C VAL A 151 -2.22 2.04 -10.63
N LYS A 152 -0.91 2.30 -10.58
CA LYS A 152 0.11 1.28 -10.83
C LYS A 152 0.20 0.21 -9.75
N ILE A 153 -0.25 0.52 -8.53
CA ILE A 153 -0.24 -0.41 -7.40
C ILE A 153 -1.50 -1.29 -7.36
N TYR A 154 -2.52 -1.01 -8.18
CA TYR A 154 -3.75 -1.82 -8.29
C TYR A 154 -3.64 -3.03 -9.23
N VAL A 155 -2.56 -3.13 -10.02
CA VAL A 155 -2.39 -4.14 -11.09
C VAL A 155 -1.60 -5.34 -10.60
#